data_AF-A0A377KDV6-F1
#
_entry.id   AF-A0A377KDV6-F1
#
_cell.length_a   1.000
_cell.length_b   1.000
_cell.length_c   1.000
_cell.angle_alpha   90.00
_cell.angle_beta   90.00
_cell.angle_gamma   90.00
#
_symmetry.space_group_name_H-M   'P 1'
#
loop_
_entity.id
_entity.type
_entity.pdbx_description
1 polymer ?
#
loop_
_entity_poly.entity_id
_entity_poly.type
_entity_poly.pdbx_seq_one_letter_code
_entity_poly.pdbx_strand_id
1 'polypeptide(L)'
;MTEENRRIKAITRFSYGSGNLIGSGALAISGAWLLYFYTTFCGLTVFQATVIFSIATYLDVILNPLMGFITDNFYQTKLGRRFGRRRFFILIAIPCMIIYPLLWVNGMSFLVLSFYLYHF
;
A
#
# COMPACT_ATOMS: atom_id res chain seq x y z
N MET A 1 -6.64 28.23 25.61
CA MET A 1 -5.55 27.88 24.66
C MET A 1 -5.88 28.56 23.35
N THR A 2 -5.21 29.67 23.07
CA THR A 2 -5.38 30.44 21.84
C THR A 2 -4.73 29.68 20.68
N GLU A 3 -5.55 29.20 19.75
CA GLU A 3 -5.10 28.65 18.46
C GLU A 3 -4.43 29.76 17.66
N GLU A 4 -3.10 29.88 17.80
CA GLU A 4 -2.31 30.76 16.96
C GLU A 4 -2.37 30.22 15.53
N ASN A 5 -3.04 30.95 14.63
CA ASN A 5 -3.20 30.63 13.22
C ASN A 5 -1.82 30.65 12.52
N ARG A 6 -1.04 29.58 12.69
CA ARG A 6 0.28 29.39 12.10
C ARG A 6 0.09 29.25 10.59
N ARG A 7 0.21 30.36 9.86
CA ARG A 7 0.18 30.34 8.39
C ARG A 7 1.23 29.35 7.89
N ILE A 8 0.76 28.25 7.29
CA ILE A 8 1.63 27.23 6.72
C ILE A 8 2.48 27.89 5.63
N LYS A 9 3.80 27.93 5.82
CA LYS A 9 4.75 28.51 4.86
C LYS A 9 4.64 27.74 3.54
N ALA A 10 4.77 28.45 2.40
CA ALA A 10 4.75 27.83 1.08
C ALA A 10 5.77 26.70 0.93
N ILE A 11 6.93 26.85 1.59
CA ILE A 11 7.97 25.82 1.67
C ILE A 11 7.46 24.55 2.34
N THR A 12 6.71 24.65 3.45
CA THR A 12 6.14 23.48 4.13
C THR A 12 5.13 22.75 3.23
N ARG A 13 4.32 23.48 2.45
CA ARG A 13 3.40 22.89 1.48
C ARG A 13 4.14 22.18 0.36
N PHE A 14 5.21 22.79 -0.16
CA PHE A 14 6.04 22.21 -1.21
C PHE A 14 6.78 20.96 -0.72
N SER A 15 7.42 21.01 0.45
CA SER A 15 8.09 19.86 1.07
C SER A 15 7.14 18.71 1.34
N TYR A 16 5.92 19.00 1.81
CA TYR A 16 4.90 17.97 2.04
C TYR A 16 4.43 17.34 0.71
N GLY A 17 4.19 18.16 -0.32
CA GLY A 17 3.85 17.68 -1.65
C GLY A 17 4.95 16.83 -2.28
N SER A 18 6.21 17.27 -2.19
CA SER A 18 7.36 16.53 -2.71
C SER A 18 7.54 15.17 -2.03
N GLY A 19 7.40 15.10 -0.70
CA GLY A 19 7.46 13.82 0.02
C GLY A 19 6.35 12.86 -0.41
N ASN A 20 5.13 13.36 -0.61
CA ASN A 20 4.02 12.54 -1.07
C ASN A 20 4.22 12.06 -2.52
N LEU A 21 4.74 12.92 -3.41
CA LEU A 21 5.03 12.57 -4.80
C LEU A 21 6.09 11.47 -4.93
N ILE A 22 7.12 11.48 -4.08
CA ILE A 22 8.13 10.42 -4.09
C ILE A 22 7.51 9.10 -3.66
N GLY A 23 6.69 9.10 -2.61
CA GLY A 23 6.01 7.91 -2.12
C GLY A 23 5.00 7.34 -3.12
N SER A 24 4.07 8.18 -3.61
CA SER A 24 3.04 7.74 -4.55
C SER A 24 3.58 7.48 -5.96
N GLY A 25 4.58 8.25 -6.39
CA GLY A 25 5.23 8.09 -7.69
C GLY A 25 6.02 6.79 -7.78
N ALA A 26 6.76 6.42 -6.74
CA ALA A 26 7.46 5.13 -6.70
C ALA A 26 6.49 3.94 -6.79
N LEU A 27 5.34 4.02 -6.10
CA LEU A 27 4.30 3.00 -6.17
C LEU A 27 3.67 2.91 -7.57
N ALA A 28 3.41 4.04 -8.21
CA ALA A 28 2.86 4.07 -9.58
C ALA A 28 3.83 3.45 -10.60
N ILE A 29 5.13 3.77 -10.50
CA ILE A 29 6.17 3.19 -11.36
C ILE A 29 6.29 1.69 -11.11
N SER A 30 6.29 1.25 -9.84
CA SER A 30 6.32 -0.16 -9.49
C SER A 30 5.10 -0.91 -10.04
N GLY A 31 3.90 -0.33 -9.97
CA GLY A 31 2.69 -0.94 -10.51
C GLY A 31 2.72 -1.09 -12.03
N ALA A 32 3.23 -0.07 -12.73
CA ALA A 32 3.42 -0.14 -14.19
C ALA A 32 4.44 -1.22 -14.58
N TRP A 33 5.55 -1.33 -13.84
CA TRP A 33 6.56 -2.36 -14.06
C TRP A 33 6.02 -3.77 -13.77
N LEU A 34 5.17 -3.94 -12.75
CA LEU A 34 4.55 -5.21 -12.42
C LEU A 34 3.63 -5.73 -13.56
N LEU A 35 2.86 -4.84 -14.19
CA LEU A 35 2.03 -5.19 -15.35
C LEU A 35 2.88 -5.64 -16.55
N TYR A 36 3.99 -4.94 -16.82
CA TYR A 36 4.96 -5.34 -17.85
C TYR A 36 5.61 -6.69 -17.52
N PHE A 37 5.94 -6.91 -16.25
CA PHE A 37 6.55 -8.15 -15.78
C PHE A 37 5.64 -9.36 -15.98
N TYR A 38 4.35 -9.23 -15.64
CA TYR A 38 3.36 -10.31 -15.81
C TYR A 38 3.08 -10.66 -17.27
N THR A 39 3.12 -9.66 -18.16
CA THR A 39 2.89 -9.90 -19.61
C THR A 39 4.13 -10.46 -20.30
N THR A 40 5.34 -10.02 -19.90
CA THR A 40 6.60 -10.39 -20.59
C THR A 40 7.24 -11.65 -20.02
N PHE A 41 7.30 -11.82 -18.70
CA PHE A 41 8.03 -12.93 -18.06
C PHE A 41 7.13 -14.09 -17.65
N CYS A 42 5.90 -13.80 -17.19
CA CYS A 42 4.95 -14.85 -16.80
C CYS A 42 4.08 -15.33 -17.99
N GLY A 43 4.17 -14.70 -19.16
CA GLY A 43 3.45 -15.09 -20.37
C GLY A 43 1.93 -14.92 -20.29
N LEU A 44 1.42 -14.11 -19.35
CA LEU A 44 -0.01 -13.82 -19.27
C LEU A 44 -0.44 -12.89 -20.40
N THR A 45 -1.68 -13.07 -20.85
CA THR A 45 -2.29 -12.09 -21.76
C THR A 45 -2.45 -10.74 -21.07
N VAL A 46 -2.32 -9.64 -21.83
CA VAL A 46 -2.50 -8.27 -21.33
C VAL A 46 -3.86 -8.09 -20.63
N PHE A 47 -4.90 -8.76 -21.14
CA PHE A 47 -6.23 -8.73 -20.56
C PHE A 47 -6.26 -9.35 -19.14
N GLN A 48 -5.69 -10.55 -18.98
CA GLN A 48 -5.63 -11.21 -17.67
C GLN A 48 -4.81 -10.40 -16.65
N ALA A 49 -3.67 -9.86 -17.07
CA ALA A 49 -2.82 -9.05 -16.20
C ALA A 49 -3.53 -7.74 -15.77
N THR A 50 -4.27 -7.11 -16.68
CA THR A 50 -5.04 -5.88 -16.39
C THR A 50 -6.19 -6.16 -15.43
N VAL A 51 -6.93 -7.26 -15.63
CA VAL A 51 -8.04 -7.66 -14.72
C VAL A 51 -7.53 -7.89 -13.30
N ILE A 52 -6.41 -8.61 -13.16
CA ILE A 52 -5.76 -8.82 -11.87
C ILE A 52 -5.38 -7.48 -11.22
N PHE A 53 -4.73 -6.59 -11.99
CA PHE A 53 -4.30 -5.28 -11.50
C PHE A 53 -5.48 -4.38 -11.10
N SER A 54 -6.58 -4.41 -11.87
CA SER A 54 -7.80 -3.68 -11.55
C SER A 54 -8.44 -4.17 -10.25
N ILE A 55 -8.56 -5.49 -10.06
CA ILE A 55 -9.12 -6.07 -8.83
C ILE A 55 -8.27 -5.67 -7.61
N ALA A 56 -6.94 -5.78 -7.71
CA ALA A 56 -6.03 -5.34 -6.64
C ALA A 56 -6.22 -3.86 -6.30
N THR A 57 -6.33 -3.00 -7.32
CA THR A 57 -6.56 -1.56 -7.11
C THR A 57 -7.91 -1.27 -6.43
N TYR A 58 -8.98 -1.97 -6.81
CA TYR A 58 -10.29 -1.82 -6.17
C TYR A 58 -10.26 -2.25 -4.70
N LEU A 59 -9.56 -3.35 -4.38
CA LEU A 59 -9.39 -3.80 -3.01
C LEU A 59 -8.59 -2.78 -2.19
N ASP A 60 -7.49 -2.24 -2.72
CA ASP A 60 -6.72 -1.18 -2.07
C ASP A 60 -7.59 0.03 -1.72
N VAL A 61 -8.45 0.46 -2.64
CA VAL A 61 -9.36 1.60 -2.43
C VAL A 61 -10.35 1.33 -1.27
N ILE A 62 -10.73 0.08 -1.02
CA ILE A 62 -11.62 -0.30 0.09
C ILE A 62 -10.84 -0.51 1.40
N LEU A 63 -9.69 -1.18 1.33
CA LEU A 63 -8.84 -1.50 2.48
C LEU A 63 -8.24 -0.24 3.11
N ASN A 64 -7.89 0.77 2.32
CA ASN A 64 -7.30 2.01 2.82
C ASN A 64 -8.21 2.77 3.81
N PRO A 65 -9.50 3.05 3.50
CA PRO A 65 -10.46 3.60 4.47
C PRO A 65 -10.72 2.68 5.66
N LEU A 66 -10.85 1.37 5.42
CA LEU A 66 -11.13 0.39 6.46
C LEU A 66 -10.00 0.36 7.50
N MET A 67 -8.75 0.32 7.05
CA MET A 67 -7.59 0.40 7.93
C MET A 67 -7.49 1.76 8.62
N GLY A 68 -7.85 2.86 7.95
CA GLY A 68 -8.00 4.15 8.60
C GLY A 68 -8.92 4.07 9.82
N PHE A 69 -10.13 3.54 9.64
CA PHE A 69 -11.12 3.38 10.71
C PHE A 69 -10.64 2.45 11.83
N ILE A 70 -10.04 1.30 11.49
CA ILE A 70 -9.50 0.34 12.46
C ILE A 70 -8.38 0.98 13.28
N THR A 71 -7.44 1.68 12.64
CA THR A 71 -6.29 2.30 13.32
C THR A 71 -6.70 3.44 14.24
N ASP A 72 -7.73 4.21 13.88
CA ASP A 72 -8.25 5.30 14.70
C ASP A 72 -9.05 4.78 15.90
N ASN A 73 -9.79 3.67 15.75
CA ASN A 73 -10.48 3.03 16.88
C ASN A 73 -9.56 2.18 17.76
N PHE A 74 -8.35 1.83 17.28
CA PHE A 74 -7.39 0.96 17.99
C PHE A 74 -6.93 1.55 19.34
N TYR A 75 -7.02 2.87 19.52
CA TYR A 75 -6.67 3.55 20.76
C TYR A 75 -7.61 3.23 21.94
N GLN A 76 -8.81 2.69 21.66
CA GLN A 76 -9.74 2.25 22.71
C GLN A 76 -9.36 0.89 23.33
N THR A 77 -8.48 0.11 22.70
CA THR A 77 -8.06 -1.21 23.20
C THR A 77 -6.86 -1.13 24.16
N LYS A 78 -6.79 -2.04 25.15
CA LYS A 78 -5.67 -2.13 26.11
C LYS A 78 -4.30 -2.32 25.43
N LEU A 79 -4.25 -3.00 24.27
CA LEU A 79 -3.04 -3.16 23.47
C LEU A 79 -2.64 -1.86 22.75
N GLY A 80 -3.60 -1.13 22.18
CA GLY A 80 -3.36 0.16 21.51
C GLY A 80 -2.82 1.25 22.45
N ARG A 81 -3.22 1.24 23.73
CA ARG A 81 -2.67 2.15 24.76
C ARG A 81 -1.23 1.83 25.17
N ARG A 82 -0.80 0.56 25.06
CA ARG A 82 0.57 0.13 25.44
C ARG A 82 1.58 0.28 24.31
N PHE A 83 1.20 0.01 23.05
CA PHE A 83 2.09 0.09 21.89
C PHE A 83 1.94 1.38 21.05
N GLY A 84 0.84 2.12 21.18
CA GLY A 84 0.56 3.36 20.46
C GLY A 84 -0.04 3.15 19.06
N ARG A 85 -0.73 4.18 18.53
CA ARG A 85 -1.59 4.15 17.33
C ARG A 85 -0.93 3.65 16.03
N ARG A 86 0.36 3.93 15.82
CA ARG A 86 1.08 3.62 14.55
C ARG A 86 2.12 2.51 14.66
N ARG A 87 2.73 2.32 15.83
CA ARG A 87 3.87 1.38 16.00
C ARG A 87 3.43 -0.08 15.95
N PHE A 88 2.21 -0.38 16.38
CA PHE A 88 1.65 -1.74 16.30
C PHE A 88 1.47 -2.20 14.85
N PHE A 89 0.89 -1.35 13.99
CA PHE A 89 0.71 -1.65 12.57
C PHE A 89 2.04 -1.73 11.83
N ILE A 90 3.02 -0.88 12.16
CA ILE A 90 4.37 -0.97 11.59
C ILE A 90 5.05 -2.29 11.99
N LEU A 91 4.92 -2.72 13.25
CA LEU A 91 5.48 -3.99 13.73
C LEU A 91 4.88 -5.21 13.03
N ILE A 92 3.61 -5.17 12.66
CA ILE A 92 2.95 -6.22 11.86
C ILE A 92 3.31 -6.09 10.37
N ALA A 93 3.45 -4.88 9.85
CA ALA A 93 3.81 -4.65 8.46
C ALA A 93 5.24 -5.12 8.14
N ILE A 94 6.18 -5.03 9.09
CA ILE A 94 7.58 -5.47 8.89
C ILE A 94 7.68 -6.95 8.47
N PRO A 95 7.09 -7.94 9.16
CA PRO A 95 7.12 -9.33 8.70
C PRO A 95 6.30 -9.53 7.42
N CYS A 96 5.21 -8.78 7.21
CA CYS A 96 4.46 -8.83 5.95
C CYS A 96 5.28 -8.33 4.74
N MET A 97 6.23 -7.42 4.94
CA MET A 97 7.12 -6.94 3.86
C MET A 97 8.03 -8.06 3.32
N ILE A 98 8.21 -9.16 4.04
CA ILE A 98 8.96 -10.34 3.56
C ILE A 98 8.16 -11.08 2.47
N ILE A 99 6.85 -10.86 2.37
CA ILE A 99 6.00 -11.44 1.31
C ILE A 99 6.14 -10.65 -0.01
N TYR A 100 6.58 -9.39 0.05
CA TYR A 100 6.68 -8.51 -1.12
C TYR A 100 7.63 -9.00 -2.23
N PRO A 101 8.83 -9.54 -1.94
CA PRO A 101 9.72 -10.11 -2.96
C PRO A 101 9.12 -11.33 -3.68
N LEU A 102 8.16 -12.03 -3.05
CA LEU A 102 7.51 -13.19 -3.68
C LEU A 102 6.62 -12.79 -4.86
N LEU A 103 6.18 -11.52 -4.95
CA LEU A 103 5.45 -10.99 -6.13
C LEU A 103 6.31 -10.99 -7.41
N TRP A 104 7.64 -11.03 -7.26
CA TRP A 104 8.61 -10.97 -8.36
C TRP A 104 9.15 -12.36 -8.76
N VAL A 105 8.59 -13.43 -8.20
CA VAL A 105 9.01 -14.81 -8.51
C VAL A 105 8.40 -15.27 -9.83
N ASN A 106 9.27 -15.65 -10.78
CA ASN A 106 8.89 -16.13 -12.10
C ASN A 106 8.40 -17.59 -12.05
N GLY A 107 7.33 -17.91 -12.80
CA GLY A 107 6.88 -19.29 -13.03
C GLY A 107 5.69 -19.78 -12.18
N MET A 108 4.99 -18.89 -11.48
CA MET A 108 3.80 -19.25 -10.68
C MET A 108 2.52 -19.21 -11.51
N SER A 109 1.70 -20.25 -11.40
CA SER A 109 0.43 -20.39 -12.13
C SER A 109 -0.58 -19.27 -11.80
N PHE A 110 -1.44 -18.91 -12.76
CA PHE A 110 -2.45 -17.84 -12.69
C PHE A 110 -3.27 -17.83 -11.38
N LEU A 111 -3.65 -19.02 -10.89
CA LEU A 111 -4.42 -19.18 -9.65
C LEU A 111 -3.61 -18.85 -8.39
N VAL A 112 -2.32 -19.16 -8.41
CA VAL A 112 -1.42 -18.89 -7.29
C VAL A 112 -1.15 -17.39 -7.22
N LEU A 113 -0.89 -16.74 -8.37
CA LEU A 113 -0.69 -15.30 -8.46
C LEU A 113 -1.91 -14.50 -7.99
N SER A 114 -3.11 -14.95 -8.36
CA SER A 114 -4.38 -14.37 -7.89
C SER A 114 -4.51 -14.45 -6.37
N PHE A 115 -4.19 -15.61 -5.77
CA PHE A 115 -4.25 -15.82 -4.33
C PHE A 115 -3.28 -14.93 -3.54
N TYR A 116 -2.08 -14.69 -4.07
CA TYR A 116 -1.10 -13.80 -3.41
C TYR A 116 -1.52 -12.33 -3.45
N LEU A 117 -2.16 -11.88 -4.53
CA LEU A 117 -2.71 -10.52 -4.64
C LEU A 117 -3.97 -10.29 -3.80
N TYR A 118 -4.70 -11.35 -3.41
CA TYR A 118 -5.79 -11.25 -2.44
C TYR A 118 -5.31 -11.08 -0.99
N HIS A 119 -4.04 -11.37 -0.71
CA HIS A 119 -3.47 -11.30 0.63
C HIS A 119 -2.57 -10.08 0.86
N PHE A 120 -2.48 -9.20 -0.14
CA PHE A 120 -1.89 -7.88 -0.04
C PHE A 120 -3.02 -6.84 -0.08
#